data_AF-A0A1V8UC65-F1
#
_entry.id   AF-A0A1V8UC65-F1
#
_cell.length_a   1.000
_cell.length_b   1.000
_cell.length_c   1.000
_cell.angle_alpha   90.00
_cell.angle_beta   90.00
_cell.angle_gamma   90.00
#
_symmetry.space_group_name_H-M   'P 1'
#
loop_
_entity.id
_entity.type
_entity.pdbx_description
1 polymer ?
#
loop_
_entity_poly.entity_id
_entity_poly.type
_entity_poly.pdbx_seq_one_letter_code
_entity_poly.pdbx_strand_id
1 'polypeptide(L)' 'MAGDMPWPEVAVGNANHANTAVLIIGAGLSGMCTAIDLIKRNNCRNFIIVEKSGGIGGTWHDNKYPGCCCD' A
#
# COMPACT_ATOMS: atom_id res chain seq x y z
N MET A 1 -7.12 12.31 -18.34
CA MET A 1 -7.94 11.23 -17.80
C MET A 1 -7.29 9.92 -18.25
N ALA A 2 -6.56 9.21 -17.38
CA ALA A 2 -5.87 7.96 -17.72
C ALA A 2 -6.88 6.79 -17.79
N GLY A 3 -7.85 6.90 -18.70
CA GLY A 3 -9.16 6.26 -18.56
C GLY A 3 -9.37 4.90 -19.21
N ASP A 4 -8.49 4.39 -20.08
CA ASP A 4 -8.87 3.25 -20.94
C ASP A 4 -7.85 2.10 -21.05
N MET A 5 -6.72 2.14 -20.35
CA MET A 5 -5.82 0.98 -20.32
C MET A 5 -6.12 0.11 -19.10
N PRO A 6 -6.50 -1.17 -19.28
CA PRO A 6 -6.69 -2.08 -18.15
C PRO A 6 -5.37 -2.25 -17.40
N TRP A 7 -5.45 -2.32 -16.07
CA TRP A 7 -4.28 -2.60 -15.24
C TRP A 7 -3.62 -3.90 -15.70
N PRO A 8 -2.28 -3.97 -15.74
CA PRO A 8 -1.61 -5.21 -16.11
C PRO A 8 -2.02 -6.32 -15.13
N GLU A 9 -2.68 -7.35 -15.67
CA GLU A 9 -3.06 -8.56 -14.96
C GLU A 9 -1.81 -9.42 -14.74
N VAL A 10 -1.04 -9.10 -13.69
CA VAL A 10 -0.05 -10.05 -13.16
C VAL A 10 -0.79 -10.97 -12.20
N ALA A 11 -0.53 -12.27 -12.28
CA ALA A 11 -1.13 -13.24 -11.38
C ALA A 11 -0.90 -12.82 -9.91
N VAL A 12 -1.99 -12.66 -9.16
CA VAL A 12 -1.96 -12.35 -7.73
C VAL A 12 -1.30 -13.54 -7.03
N GLY A 13 -0.16 -13.31 -6.37
CA GLY A 13 0.64 -14.37 -5.74
C GLY A 13 2.01 -14.59 -6.38
N ASN A 14 2.74 -13.53 -6.70
CA ASN A 14 4.13 -13.70 -7.09
C ASN A 14 4.92 -14.29 -5.91
N ALA A 15 5.32 -15.56 -6.00
CA ALA A 15 6.03 -16.23 -4.91
C ALA A 15 7.26 -15.46 -4.41
N ASN A 16 7.84 -14.62 -5.27
CA ASN A 16 9.06 -13.85 -5.01
C ASN A 16 8.82 -12.36 -4.74
N HIS A 17 7.57 -11.86 -4.70
CA HIS A 17 7.28 -10.43 -4.52
C HIS A 17 7.98 -9.47 -5.52
N ALA A 18 8.42 -9.99 -6.67
CA ALA A 18 9.30 -9.29 -7.61
C ALA A 18 8.59 -8.60 -8.79
N ASN A 19 7.29 -8.82 -8.97
CA ASN A 19 6.53 -8.28 -10.11
C ASN A 19 5.12 -7.84 -9.70
N THR A 20 4.78 -6.57 -9.93
CA THR A 20 3.48 -6.00 -9.60
C THR A 20 3.13 -4.83 -10.51
N ALA A 21 1.85 -4.52 -10.67
CA ALA A 21 1.41 -3.33 -11.41
C ALA A 21 1.72 -2.04 -10.65
N VAL A 22 1.62 -2.08 -9.31
CA VAL A 22 1.85 -0.92 -8.45
C VAL A 22 2.65 -1.33 -7.21
N LEU A 23 3.77 -0.65 -6.99
CA LEU A 23 4.54 -0.77 -5.75
C LEU A 23 4.23 0.42 -4.84
N ILE A 24 3.72 0.11 -3.64
CA ILE A 24 3.46 1.08 -2.58
C ILE A 24 4.57 0.94 -1.54
N ILE A 25 5.25 2.05 -1.23
CA ILE A 25 6.32 2.07 -0.23
C ILE A 25 5.78 2.76 1.02
N GLY A 26 5.72 2.01 2.13
CA GLY A 26 5.17 2.41 3.41
C GLY A 26 3.76 1.87 3.65
N ALA A 27 3.55 1.23 4.79
CA ALA A 27 2.27 0.76 5.33
C ALA A 27 1.73 1.69 6.44
N GLY A 28 1.95 2.99 6.28
CA GLY A 28 1.26 4.04 7.03
C GLY A 28 -0.14 4.32 6.49
N LEU A 29 -0.79 5.35 7.03
CA LEU A 29 -2.16 5.72 6.65
C LEU A 29 -2.30 6.00 5.13
N SER A 30 -1.34 6.73 4.54
CA SER A 30 -1.33 7.05 3.12
C SER A 30 -1.21 5.82 2.22
N GLY A 31 -0.29 4.90 2.54
CA GLY A 31 -0.11 3.65 1.78
C GLY A 31 -1.33 2.75 1.85
N MET A 32 -1.92 2.62 3.04
CA MET A 32 -3.16 1.87 3.26
C MET A 32 -4.34 2.49 2.49
N CYS A 33 -4.51 3.81 2.55
CA CYS A 33 -5.55 4.49 1.78
C CYS A 33 -5.36 4.32 0.26
N THR A 34 -4.11 4.34 -0.23
CA THR A 34 -3.79 4.11 -1.64
C THR A 34 -4.18 2.70 -2.07
N ALA A 35 -3.85 1.68 -1.26
CA ALA A 35 -4.26 0.30 -1.52
C ALA A 35 -5.79 0.14 -1.54
N ILE A 36 -6.49 0.78 -0.60
CA ILE A 36 -7.97 0.78 -0.55
C ILE A 36 -8.56 1.46 -1.78
N ASP A 37 -8.00 2.58 -2.22
CA ASP A 37 -8.46 3.32 -3.41
C ASP A 37 -8.26 2.49 -4.69
N LEU A 38 -7.11 1.82 -4.82
CA LEU A 38 -6.84 0.90 -5.93
C LEU A 38 -7.88 -0.21 -6.00
N ILE A 39 -8.24 -0.83 -4.87
CA ILE A 39 -9.25 -1.88 -4.83
C ILE A 39 -10.64 -1.33 -5.16
N LYS A 40 -11.04 -0.24 -4.50
CA LYS A 40 -12.44 0.23 -4.51
C LYS A 40 -12.80 1.05 -5.74
N ARG A 41 -11.90 1.93 -6.19
CA ARG A 41 -12.17 2.88 -7.27
C ARG A 41 -11.57 2.45 -8.59
N ASN A 42 -10.42 1.78 -8.56
CA ASN A 42 -9.67 1.46 -9.77
C ASN A 42 -9.74 -0.03 -10.14
N ASN A 43 -10.46 -0.84 -9.35
CA ASN A 43 -10.57 -2.30 -9.48
C ASN A 43 -9.21 -3.02 -9.66
N CYS A 44 -8.15 -2.43 -9.11
CA CYS A 44 -6.78 -2.95 -9.18
C CYS A 44 -6.47 -3.69 -7.89
N ARG A 45 -6.16 -4.98 -8.01
CA ARG A 45 -5.78 -5.85 -6.88
C ARG A 45 -4.34 -6.35 -6.97
N ASN A 46 -3.64 -5.96 -8.02
CA ASN A 46 -2.26 -6.33 -8.27
C ASN A 46 -1.32 -5.21 -7.80
N PHE A 47 -1.07 -5.17 -6.50
CA PHE A 47 -0.12 -4.24 -5.90
C PHE A 47 0.65 -4.92 -4.77
N ILE A 48 1.83 -4.40 -4.47
CA ILE A 48 2.65 -4.82 -3.33
C ILE A 48 2.86 -3.62 -2.42
N ILE A 49 2.73 -3.82 -1.11
CA ILE A 49 3.10 -2.84 -0.10
C ILE A 49 4.38 -3.32 0.58
N VAL A 50 5.42 -2.50 0.57
CA VAL A 50 6.68 -2.77 1.29
C VAL A 50 6.77 -1.80 2.45
N GLU A 51 6.92 -2.33 3.65
CA GLU A 51 7.12 -1.58 4.89
C GLU A 51 8.47 -1.93 5.50
N LYS A 52 9.17 -0.91 5.99
CA LYS A 52 10.50 -1.08 6.61
C LYS A 52 10.38 -1.55 8.05
N SER A 53 9.39 -1.04 8.77
CA SER A 53 9.13 -1.37 10.17
C SER A 53 8.56 -2.79 10.33
N GLY A 54 8.51 -3.26 11.59
CA GLY A 54 8.02 -4.60 11.90
C GLY A 54 6.51 -4.75 11.85
N GLY A 55 5.77 -3.70 11.48
CA GLY A 55 4.31 -3.74 11.40
C GLY A 55 3.71 -2.51 10.72
N ILE A 56 2.39 -2.49 10.64
CA ILE A 56 1.66 -1.40 10.00
C ILE A 56 1.51 -0.19 10.94
N GLY A 57 1.27 0.99 10.35
CA GLY A 57 0.91 2.21 11.07
C GLY A 57 1.77 3.44 10.75
N GLY A 58 2.95 3.24 10.14
CA GLY A 58 3.87 4.32 9.79
C GLY A 58 4.25 5.14 11.03
N THR A 59 3.99 6.45 10.98
CA THR A 59 4.24 7.37 12.11
C THR A 59 3.75 6.83 13.46
N TRP A 60 2.55 6.24 13.52
CA TRP A 60 1.98 5.72 14.77
C TRP A 60 2.60 4.39 15.22
N HIS A 61 3.20 3.64 14.30
CA HIS A 61 3.94 2.43 14.66
C HIS A 61 5.29 2.78 15.28
N ASP A 62 5.98 3.74 14.68
CA ASP A 62 7.34 4.13 15.05
C ASP A 62 7.38 5.02 16.30
N ASN A 63 6.36 5.87 16.51
CA ASN A 63 6.33 6.84 17.62
C ASN A 63 5.49 6.34 18.79
N LYS A 64 6.17 5.82 19.83
CA LYS A 64 5.57 5.28 21.06
C LYS A 64 6.07 5.97 22.34
N TYR A 65 6.47 7.23 22.23
CA TYR A 65 6.90 8.01 23.39
C TYR A 65 5.70 8.43 24.26
N PRO A 66 5.88 8.65 25.58
CA PRO A 66 4.82 9.11 26.47
C PRO A 66 4.22 10.44 26.00
N GLY A 67 2.89 10.50 25.88
CA GLY A 67 2.19 11.70 25.40
C GLY A 67 2.12 11.84 23.89
N CYS A 68 2.50 10.82 23.11
CA CYS A 68 2.24 10.79 21.67
C CYS A 68 0.73 10.85 21.38
N CYS A 69 0.27 11.94 20.79
CA CYS A 69 -1.13 12.18 20.43
C CYS A 69 -1.21 13.06 19.17
N CYS A 70 -2.41 13.14 18.58
CA CYS A 70 -2.72 14.19 17.61
C CYS A 70 -2.87 15.54 18.34
N ASP A 71 -2.71 16.64 17.58
CA ASP A 71 -3.27 17.96 17.94
C ASP A 71 -4.80 17.95 17.83
#